data_AF-A0A941D865-F1
#
_entry.id   AF-A0A941D865-F1
#
_cell.length_a   1.000
_cell.length_b   1.000
_cell.length_c   1.000
_cell.angle_alpha   90.00
_cell.angle_beta   90.00
_cell.angle_gamma   90.00
#
_symmetry.space_group_name_H-M   'P 1'
#
loop_
_entity.id
_entity.type
_entity.pdbx_description
1 polymer ?
#
loop_
_entity_poly.entity_id
_entity_poly.type
_entity_poly.pdbx_seq_one_letter_code
_entity_poly.pdbx_strand_id
1 'polypeptide(L)'
;MGERTKVLEVDDVTLRFGGLTALDSVSLHIDEGEILGMIGPNGAGKTTAFNVITGVYRPTSGQVRFLGDPLTGLKRHAITKRGIARTFQNIRLFGAMTALENVLVGTDVHHSAGVVSALFRTPRHRREEAEGHEAAMELLEFMGLASRADELASNLPYGDQRRLEIARAMATGPRLLCLDEPAAGFNPQEKAQLMDLIRRVRDRGFTVLLIEHDMRLVMGVTDRIVVLEFGKKIADGTPAEIRDDPAVIAAYLGVDEDAS
;
A
#
# COMPACT_ATOMS: atom_id res chain seq x y z
N MET A 1 14.47 -22.56 9.76
CA MET A 1 13.51 -21.53 9.33
C MET A 1 13.95 -21.13 7.94
N GLY A 2 13.19 -21.47 6.89
CA GLY A 2 13.61 -21.19 5.51
C GLY A 2 13.65 -19.69 5.25
N GLU A 3 14.62 -19.23 4.46
CA GLU A 3 14.72 -17.83 4.03
C GLU A 3 13.44 -17.48 3.26
N ARG A 4 12.69 -16.48 3.73
CA ARG A 4 11.46 -16.03 3.04
C ARG A 4 11.85 -15.34 1.74
N THR A 5 10.99 -15.46 0.71
CA THR A 5 11.17 -14.76 -0.55
C THR A 5 11.07 -13.25 -0.31
N LYS A 6 12.10 -12.49 -0.69
CA LYS A 6 12.04 -11.02 -0.69
C LYS A 6 11.19 -10.54 -1.86
N VAL A 7 10.05 -9.92 -1.58
CA VAL A 7 9.15 -9.35 -2.60
C VAL A 7 9.66 -7.99 -3.07
N LEU A 8 10.19 -7.18 -2.16
CA LEU A 8 10.74 -5.87 -2.45
C LEU A 8 12.11 -5.71 -1.82
N GLU A 9 13.05 -5.12 -2.55
CA GLU A 9 14.37 -4.73 -2.06
C GLU A 9 14.63 -3.27 -2.44
N VAL A 10 15.13 -2.50 -1.49
CA VAL A 10 15.56 -1.11 -1.65
C VAL A 10 17.00 -1.08 -1.20
N ASP A 11 17.93 -0.76 -2.11
CA ASP A 11 19.36 -0.72 -1.82
C ASP A 11 19.94 0.67 -2.03
N ASP A 12 20.48 1.23 -0.95
CA ASP A 12 21.20 2.50 -0.86
C ASP A 12 20.52 3.62 -1.64
N VAL A 13 19.19 3.68 -1.52
CA VAL A 13 18.38 4.64 -2.25
C VAL A 13 18.59 6.03 -1.69
N THR A 14 19.07 6.92 -2.55
CA THR A 14 19.20 8.35 -2.28
C THR A 14 18.33 9.12 -3.26
N LEU A 15 17.54 10.06 -2.75
CA LEU A 15 16.72 10.96 -3.57
C LEU A 15 17.00 12.40 -3.17
N ARG A 16 17.44 13.20 -4.16
CA ARG A 16 17.70 14.63 -4.01
C ARG A 16 16.74 15.45 -4.86
N PHE A 17 16.18 16.51 -4.25
CA PHE A 17 15.41 17.55 -4.93
C PHE A 17 16.20 18.85 -4.90
N GLY A 18 16.90 19.15 -5.99
CA GLY A 18 17.84 20.28 -6.01
C GLY A 18 18.92 20.09 -4.93
N GLY A 19 19.00 21.01 -3.97
CA GLY A 19 19.94 20.94 -2.85
C GLY A 19 19.46 20.12 -1.65
N LEU A 20 18.19 19.68 -1.60
CA LEU A 20 17.62 18.94 -0.47
C LEU A 20 17.77 17.43 -0.69
N THR A 21 18.38 16.73 0.26
CA THR A 21 18.40 15.25 0.28
C THR A 21 17.19 14.75 1.07
N ALA A 22 16.21 14.17 0.38
CA ALA A 22 14.96 13.70 0.98
C ALA A 22 15.02 12.22 1.42
N LEU A 23 15.91 11.44 0.80
CA LEU A 23 16.34 10.11 1.24
C LEU A 23 17.85 10.03 1.10
N ASP A 24 18.53 9.46 2.08
CA ASP A 24 19.99 9.33 2.13
C ASP A 24 20.38 7.88 2.43
N SER A 25 20.78 7.14 1.39
CA SER A 25 21.23 5.74 1.46
C SER A 25 20.29 4.82 2.23
N VAL A 26 18.99 4.89 1.94
CA VAL A 26 17.98 4.06 2.60
C VAL A 26 18.02 2.65 2.01
N SER A 27 18.20 1.66 2.89
CA SER A 27 18.19 0.24 2.55
C SER A 27 17.18 -0.55 3.38
N LEU A 28 16.27 -1.27 2.73
CA LEU A 28 15.25 -2.13 3.37
C LEU A 28 14.78 -3.24 2.42
N HIS A 29 14.08 -4.23 2.96
CA HIS A 29 13.40 -5.26 2.18
C HIS A 29 12.00 -5.52 2.73
N ILE A 30 11.16 -6.22 1.98
CA ILE A 30 9.86 -6.73 2.44
C ILE A 30 9.77 -8.20 2.04
N ASP A 31 9.48 -9.06 3.00
CA ASP A 31 9.32 -10.50 2.78
C ASP A 31 7.89 -10.84 2.34
N GLU A 32 7.75 -11.93 1.59
CA GLU A 32 6.44 -12.43 1.16
C GLU A 32 5.54 -12.77 2.36
N GLY A 33 4.32 -12.23 2.35
CA GLY A 33 3.33 -12.40 3.41
C GLY A 33 3.63 -11.60 4.69
N GLU A 34 4.57 -10.65 4.64
CA GLU A 34 4.86 -9.72 5.74
C GLU A 34 3.96 -8.48 5.69
N ILE A 35 3.61 -7.93 6.85
CA ILE A 35 3.15 -6.55 7.00
C ILE A 35 4.33 -5.72 7.51
N LEU A 36 4.99 -4.98 6.61
CA LEU A 36 6.04 -4.03 6.99
C LEU A 36 5.43 -2.66 7.29
N GLY A 37 5.62 -2.16 8.51
CA GLY A 37 5.36 -0.77 8.88
C GLY A 37 6.52 0.14 8.50
N MET A 38 6.23 1.32 7.95
CA MET A 38 7.20 2.40 7.78
C MET A 38 6.74 3.63 8.55
N ILE A 39 7.48 3.98 9.60
CA ILE A 39 7.16 5.08 10.52
C ILE A 39 8.30 6.08 10.60
N GLY A 40 8.10 7.13 11.39
CA GLY A 40 9.02 8.24 11.57
C GLY A 40 8.27 9.56 11.81
N PRO A 41 8.94 10.60 12.31
CA PRO A 41 8.37 11.95 12.44
C PRO A 41 7.87 12.55 11.12
N ASN A 42 7.17 13.68 11.20
CA ASN A 42 6.81 14.46 10.02
C ASN A 42 8.08 14.94 9.30
N GLY A 43 8.11 14.85 7.97
CA GLY A 43 9.30 15.18 7.20
C GLY A 43 10.42 14.11 7.22
N ALA A 44 10.23 12.98 7.90
CA ALA A 44 11.24 11.92 7.97
C ALA A 44 11.59 11.22 6.64
N GLY A 45 10.81 11.44 5.58
CA GLY A 45 11.02 10.82 4.27
C GLY A 45 10.12 9.62 3.94
N LYS A 46 9.14 9.27 4.79
CA LYS A 46 8.19 8.15 4.58
C LYS A 46 7.49 8.20 3.22
N THR A 47 6.77 9.29 2.94
CA THR A 47 6.07 9.50 1.66
C THR A 47 7.04 9.52 0.48
N THR A 48 8.26 10.02 0.69
CA THR A 48 9.31 10.03 -0.32
C THR A 48 9.77 8.61 -0.67
N ALA A 49 10.06 7.77 0.34
CA ALA A 49 10.42 6.37 0.16
C ALA A 49 9.29 5.60 -0.54
N PHE A 50 8.05 5.83 -0.13
CA PHE A 50 6.87 5.25 -0.75
C PHE A 50 6.72 5.62 -2.23
N ASN A 51 6.94 6.90 -2.57
CA ASN A 51 6.90 7.40 -3.93
C ASN A 51 8.01 6.80 -4.80
N VAL A 52 9.18 6.50 -4.21
CA VAL A 52 10.24 5.79 -4.91
C VAL A 52 9.87 4.33 -5.14
N ILE A 53 9.36 3.63 -4.12
CA ILE A 53 8.91 2.22 -4.21
C ILE A 53 7.80 2.06 -5.26
N THR A 54 6.88 3.01 -5.32
CA THR A 54 5.73 2.99 -6.25
C THR A 54 6.04 3.64 -7.62
N GLY A 55 7.30 4.03 -7.86
CA GLY A 55 7.79 4.59 -9.12
C GLY A 55 7.23 5.95 -9.51
N VAL A 56 6.73 6.72 -8.54
CA VAL A 56 6.39 8.15 -8.72
C VAL A 56 7.66 8.98 -8.84
N TYR A 57 8.68 8.66 -8.05
CA TYR A 57 9.99 9.30 -8.13
C TYR A 57 11.07 8.31 -8.55
N ARG A 58 11.99 8.78 -9.38
CA ARG A 58 13.20 8.03 -9.73
C ARG A 58 14.29 8.40 -8.72
N PRO A 59 14.93 7.43 -8.05
CA PRO A 59 16.03 7.74 -7.14
C PRO A 59 17.20 8.38 -7.90
N THR A 60 17.97 9.24 -7.21
CA THR A 60 19.19 9.85 -7.73
C THR A 60 20.32 8.82 -7.81
N SER A 61 20.42 7.95 -6.80
CA SER A 61 21.30 6.77 -6.78
C SER A 61 20.65 5.63 -5.98
N GLY A 62 21.22 4.43 -6.07
CA GLY A 62 20.62 3.21 -5.52
C GLY A 62 19.56 2.61 -6.45
N GLN A 63 18.91 1.54 -5.99
CA GLN A 63 17.94 0.81 -6.80
C GLN A 63 16.80 0.24 -5.96
N VAL A 64 15.63 0.15 -6.56
CA VAL A 64 14.51 -0.64 -6.04
C VAL A 64 14.31 -1.85 -6.96
N ARG A 65 14.27 -3.05 -6.38
CA ARG A 65 13.93 -4.30 -7.07
C ARG A 65 12.64 -4.86 -6.49
N PHE A 66 11.86 -5.47 -7.37
CA PHE A 66 10.63 -6.17 -7.02
C PHE A 66 10.68 -7.55 -7.65
N LEU A 67 10.60 -8.59 -6.81
CA LEU A 67 10.82 -9.99 -7.20
C LEU A 67 12.14 -10.16 -7.98
N GLY A 68 13.21 -9.48 -7.52
CA GLY A 68 14.53 -9.49 -8.16
C GLY A 68 14.69 -8.58 -9.38
N ASP A 69 13.61 -8.03 -9.93
CA ASP A 69 13.69 -7.16 -11.12
C ASP A 69 13.71 -5.68 -10.76
N PRO A 70 14.57 -4.85 -11.38
CA PRO A 70 14.57 -3.41 -11.18
C PRO A 70 13.22 -2.75 -11.53
N LEU A 71 12.77 -1.83 -10.68
CA LEU A 71 11.61 -0.96 -10.92
C LEU A 71 11.97 0.40 -11.55
N THR A 72 13.24 0.81 -11.45
CA THR A 72 13.70 2.13 -11.86
C THR A 72 13.39 2.42 -13.33
N GLY A 73 12.69 3.52 -13.60
CA GLY A 73 12.37 3.98 -14.95
C GLY A 73 11.09 3.40 -15.56
N LEU A 74 10.39 2.49 -14.86
CA LEU A 74 9.09 2.00 -15.29
C LEU A 74 7.99 3.04 -15.07
N LYS A 75 6.99 3.04 -15.95
CA LYS A 75 5.76 3.83 -15.77
C LYS A 75 4.89 3.19 -14.70
N ARG A 76 4.12 4.00 -13.96
CA ARG A 76 3.20 3.56 -12.89
C ARG A 76 2.29 2.38 -13.28
N HIS A 77 1.66 2.43 -14.47
CA HIS A 77 0.81 1.33 -14.93
C HIS A 77 1.57 0.01 -15.16
N ALA A 78 2.85 0.08 -15.53
CA ALA A 78 3.70 -1.10 -15.68
C ALA A 78 4.07 -1.69 -14.32
N ILE A 79 4.27 -0.84 -13.31
CA ILE A 79 4.50 -1.24 -11.91
C ILE A 79 3.26 -1.94 -11.34
N THR A 80 2.06 -1.40 -11.57
CA THR A 80 0.80 -2.06 -11.18
C THR A 80 0.64 -3.41 -11.86
N LYS A 81 0.91 -3.51 -13.17
CA LYS A 81 0.90 -4.79 -13.89
C LYS A 81 1.93 -5.81 -13.41
N ARG A 82 3.03 -5.36 -12.79
CA ARG A 82 4.00 -6.27 -12.15
C ARG A 82 3.49 -6.79 -10.81
N GLY A 83 2.53 -6.14 -10.18
CA GLY A 83 1.91 -6.59 -8.93
C GLY A 83 2.16 -5.68 -7.73
N ILE A 84 2.41 -4.39 -7.93
CA ILE A 84 2.41 -3.40 -6.84
C ILE A 84 1.16 -2.51 -6.96
N ALA A 85 0.27 -2.58 -5.98
CA ALA A 85 -0.90 -1.71 -5.89
C ALA A 85 -0.73 -0.70 -4.75
N ARG A 86 -1.25 0.51 -4.92
CA ARG A 86 -1.14 1.61 -3.93
C ARG A 86 -2.51 2.23 -3.68
N THR A 87 -2.85 2.44 -2.41
CA THR A 87 -3.92 3.37 -1.99
C THR A 87 -3.37 4.77 -1.74
N PHE A 88 -4.27 5.76 -1.65
CA PHE A 88 -3.88 7.16 -1.44
C PHE A 88 -4.41 7.67 -0.10
N GLN A 89 -3.65 8.55 0.54
CA GLN A 89 -4.07 9.22 1.78
C GLN A 89 -5.49 9.81 1.65
N ASN A 90 -5.74 10.55 0.58
CA ASN A 90 -7.10 10.94 0.20
C ASN A 90 -7.72 9.86 -0.68
N ILE A 91 -8.89 9.37 -0.28
CA ILE A 91 -9.64 8.34 -1.01
C ILE A 91 -9.87 8.81 -2.46
N ARG A 92 -9.43 7.99 -3.43
CA ARG A 92 -9.59 8.28 -4.86
C ARG A 92 -10.54 7.31 -5.54
N LEU A 93 -11.81 7.28 -5.14
CA LEU A 93 -12.83 6.46 -5.78
C LEU A 93 -13.46 7.17 -6.99
N PHE A 94 -14.00 6.38 -7.91
CA PHE A 94 -14.88 6.89 -8.95
C PHE A 94 -16.27 7.07 -8.33
N GLY A 95 -16.53 8.26 -7.78
CA GLY A 95 -17.72 8.53 -6.95
C GLY A 95 -19.05 8.31 -7.68
N ALA A 96 -19.08 8.51 -9.00
CA ALA A 96 -20.25 8.30 -9.84
C ALA A 96 -20.45 6.85 -10.30
N MET A 97 -19.56 5.94 -9.90
CA MET A 97 -19.66 4.50 -10.16
C MET A 97 -20.09 3.77 -8.88
N THR A 98 -20.73 2.61 -9.03
CA THR A 98 -21.10 1.75 -7.90
C THR A 98 -19.88 1.17 -7.20
N ALA A 99 -20.07 0.59 -6.01
CA ALA A 99 -19.02 -0.13 -5.31
C ALA A 99 -18.46 -1.28 -6.18
N LEU A 100 -19.32 -2.07 -6.80
CA LEU A 100 -18.93 -3.15 -7.70
C LEU A 100 -18.15 -2.65 -8.90
N GLU A 101 -18.64 -1.60 -9.57
CA GLU A 101 -17.95 -0.99 -10.71
C GLU A 101 -16.56 -0.47 -10.33
N ASN A 102 -16.39 0.10 -9.13
CA ASN A 102 -15.07 0.53 -8.66
C ASN A 102 -14.09 -0.64 -8.54
N VAL A 103 -14.54 -1.81 -8.07
CA VAL A 103 -13.69 -3.00 -7.92
C VAL A 103 -13.37 -3.63 -9.28
N LEU A 104 -14.35 -3.70 -10.18
CA LEU A 104 -14.18 -4.20 -11.55
C LEU A 104 -13.09 -3.47 -12.34
N VAL A 105 -12.93 -2.16 -12.14
CA VAL A 105 -11.83 -1.40 -12.77
C VAL A 105 -10.45 -1.98 -12.41
N GLY A 106 -10.32 -2.57 -11.22
CA GLY A 106 -9.08 -3.21 -10.79
C GLY A 106 -8.82 -4.56 -11.45
N THR A 107 -9.86 -5.36 -11.73
CA THR A 107 -9.73 -6.68 -12.35
C THR A 107 -9.21 -6.60 -13.79
N ASP A 108 -9.51 -5.49 -14.48
CA ASP A 108 -9.11 -5.26 -15.88
C ASP A 108 -7.60 -5.07 -16.10
N VAL A 109 -6.78 -4.91 -15.04
CA VAL A 109 -5.33 -4.66 -15.16
C VAL A 109 -4.60 -5.73 -15.99
N HIS A 110 -5.04 -6.98 -15.89
CA HIS A 110 -4.46 -8.12 -16.61
C HIS A 110 -5.26 -8.55 -17.84
N HIS A 111 -6.39 -7.89 -18.13
CA HIS A 111 -7.21 -8.24 -19.28
C HIS A 111 -6.45 -7.89 -20.57
N SER A 112 -6.17 -8.94 -21.34
CA SER A 112 -5.50 -8.87 -22.65
C SER A 112 -6.48 -8.57 -23.80
N ALA A 113 -7.78 -8.50 -23.49
CA ALA A 113 -8.83 -8.08 -24.40
C ALA A 113 -8.61 -6.62 -24.82
N GLY A 114 -7.86 -6.40 -25.89
CA GLY A 114 -7.70 -5.07 -26.48
C GLY A 114 -9.05 -4.47 -26.86
N VAL A 115 -9.11 -3.14 -27.01
CA VAL A 115 -10.31 -2.36 -27.38
C VAL A 115 -11.14 -3.01 -28.50
N VAL A 116 -10.47 -3.66 -29.46
CA VAL A 116 -11.09 -4.36 -30.59
C VAL A 116 -11.91 -5.59 -30.14
N SER A 117 -11.42 -6.40 -29.20
CA SER A 117 -12.14 -7.59 -28.71
C SER A 117 -13.36 -7.25 -27.84
N ALA A 118 -13.34 -6.11 -27.14
CA ALA A 118 -14.49 -5.55 -26.43
C ALA A 118 -15.59 -5.12 -27.42
N LEU A 119 -15.21 -4.48 -28.54
CA LEU A 119 -16.14 -4.11 -29.61
C LEU A 119 -16.82 -5.32 -30.27
N PHE A 120 -16.12 -6.45 -30.41
CA PHE A 120 -16.65 -7.67 -31.02
C PHE A 120 -17.33 -8.65 -30.04
N ARG A 121 -17.43 -8.33 -28.74
CA ARG A 121 -18.13 -9.10 -27.68
C ARG A 121 -17.89 -10.62 -27.78
N THR A 122 -16.64 -11.01 -27.99
CA THR A 122 -16.28 -12.42 -28.22
C THR A 122 -16.65 -13.31 -27.02
N PRO A 123 -16.85 -14.63 -27.21
CA PRO A 123 -17.11 -15.55 -26.10
C PRO A 123 -16.02 -15.61 -25.02
N ARG A 124 -14.80 -15.17 -25.36
CA ARG A 124 -13.70 -15.00 -24.41
C ARG A 124 -13.92 -13.76 -23.54
N HIS A 125 -14.30 -12.64 -24.14
CA HIS A 125 -14.58 -11.41 -23.41
C HIS A 125 -15.73 -11.59 -22.40
N ARG A 126 -16.80 -12.30 -22.78
CA ARG A 126 -17.91 -12.61 -21.84
C ARG A 126 -17.48 -13.48 -20.65
N ARG A 127 -16.50 -14.36 -20.84
CA ARG A 127 -15.95 -15.18 -19.75
C ARG A 127 -15.09 -14.34 -18.82
N GLU A 128 -14.20 -13.53 -19.39
CA GLU A 128 -13.37 -12.59 -18.62
C GLU A 128 -14.23 -11.58 -17.82
N GLU A 129 -15.35 -11.10 -18.38
CA GLU A 129 -16.32 -10.26 -17.66
C GLU A 129 -16.98 -11.01 -16.49
N ALA A 130 -17.40 -12.26 -16.69
CA ALA A 130 -18.03 -13.06 -15.64
C ALA A 130 -17.06 -13.39 -14.51
N GLU A 131 -15.82 -13.79 -14.84
CA GLU A 131 -14.75 -14.06 -13.88
C GLU A 131 -14.37 -12.78 -13.10
N GLY A 132 -14.27 -11.64 -13.78
CA GLY A 132 -14.02 -10.34 -13.14
C GLY A 132 -15.14 -9.93 -12.18
N HIS A 133 -16.39 -10.16 -12.57
CA HIS A 133 -17.56 -9.89 -11.71
C HIS A 133 -17.59 -10.78 -10.46
N GLU A 134 -17.33 -12.07 -10.62
CA GLU A 134 -17.24 -13.01 -9.48
C GLU A 134 -16.12 -12.59 -8.51
N ALA A 135 -14.90 -12.35 -9.03
CA ALA A 135 -13.77 -11.91 -8.21
C ALA A 135 -14.03 -10.56 -7.52
N ALA A 136 -14.67 -9.61 -8.21
CA ALA A 136 -15.03 -8.32 -7.63
C ALA A 136 -16.05 -8.48 -6.49
N MET A 137 -17.04 -9.35 -6.66
CA MET A 137 -18.03 -9.62 -5.63
C MET A 137 -17.43 -10.33 -4.41
N GLU A 138 -16.53 -11.29 -4.60
CA GLU A 138 -15.78 -11.93 -3.51
C GLU A 138 -14.95 -10.92 -2.71
N LEU A 139 -14.34 -9.93 -3.39
CA LEU A 139 -13.60 -8.86 -2.73
C LEU A 139 -14.54 -7.94 -1.94
N LEU A 140 -15.71 -7.58 -2.50
CA LEU A 140 -16.71 -6.81 -1.77
C LEU A 140 -17.22 -7.58 -0.54
N GLU A 141 -17.49 -8.87 -0.65
CA GLU A 141 -17.88 -9.71 0.49
C GLU A 141 -16.78 -9.75 1.55
N PHE A 142 -15.52 -9.95 1.15
CA PHE A 142 -14.38 -9.93 2.07
C PHE A 142 -14.21 -8.58 2.79
N MET A 143 -14.58 -7.47 2.12
CA MET A 143 -14.62 -6.12 2.69
C MET A 143 -15.87 -5.82 3.52
N GLY A 144 -16.85 -6.71 3.55
CA GLY A 144 -18.14 -6.50 4.20
C GLY A 144 -19.04 -5.50 3.48
N LEU A 145 -18.88 -5.35 2.16
CA LEU A 145 -19.58 -4.39 1.29
C LEU A 145 -20.51 -5.06 0.27
N ALA A 146 -20.66 -6.39 0.30
CA ALA A 146 -21.49 -7.15 -0.63
C ALA A 146 -22.92 -6.59 -0.78
N SER A 147 -23.59 -6.26 0.34
CA SER A 147 -24.95 -5.72 0.31
C SER A 147 -25.05 -4.29 -0.24
N ARG A 148 -23.92 -3.63 -0.48
CA ARG A 148 -23.82 -2.27 -1.03
C ARG A 148 -23.17 -2.27 -2.43
N ALA A 149 -23.09 -3.42 -3.10
CA ALA A 149 -22.44 -3.57 -4.40
C ALA A 149 -22.96 -2.56 -5.44
N ASP A 150 -24.27 -2.33 -5.47
CA ASP A 150 -24.94 -1.41 -6.41
C ASP A 150 -25.04 0.04 -5.91
N GLU A 151 -24.53 0.34 -4.72
CA GLU A 151 -24.54 1.69 -4.16
C GLU A 151 -23.42 2.52 -4.78
N LEU A 152 -23.72 3.78 -5.13
CA LEU A 152 -22.70 4.72 -5.62
C LEU A 152 -21.61 4.92 -4.56
N ALA A 153 -20.35 4.90 -4.99
CA ALA A 153 -19.21 5.06 -4.11
C ALA A 153 -19.24 6.38 -3.31
N SER A 154 -19.83 7.45 -3.87
CA SER A 154 -20.02 8.72 -3.17
C SER A 154 -20.99 8.66 -1.98
N ASN A 155 -21.90 7.68 -1.97
CA ASN A 155 -22.94 7.55 -0.94
C ASN A 155 -22.50 6.68 0.24
N LEU A 156 -21.42 5.92 0.07
CA LEU A 156 -20.86 5.08 1.13
C LEU A 156 -20.33 5.94 2.29
N PRO A 157 -20.47 5.47 3.54
CA PRO A 157 -19.76 6.05 4.68
C PRO A 157 -18.24 6.05 4.47
N TYR A 158 -17.52 6.98 5.12
CA TYR A 158 -16.09 7.16 4.91
C TYR A 158 -15.27 5.87 5.17
N GLY A 159 -15.58 5.12 6.23
CA GLY A 159 -14.96 3.82 6.50
C GLY A 159 -15.19 2.80 5.38
N ASP A 160 -16.41 2.76 4.83
CA ASP A 160 -16.77 1.86 3.72
C ASP A 160 -16.08 2.28 2.42
N GLN A 161 -15.95 3.59 2.16
CA GLN A 161 -15.17 4.11 1.03
C GLN A 161 -13.70 3.68 1.11
N ARG A 162 -13.10 3.70 2.31
CA ARG A 162 -11.72 3.24 2.49
C ARG A 162 -11.59 1.74 2.22
N ARG A 163 -12.53 0.92 2.73
CA ARG A 163 -12.56 -0.52 2.44
C ARG A 163 -12.73 -0.80 0.96
N LEU A 164 -13.58 -0.03 0.27
CA LEU A 164 -13.77 -0.11 -1.17
C LEU A 164 -12.48 0.23 -1.95
N GLU A 165 -11.74 1.25 -1.53
CA GLU A 165 -10.46 1.61 -2.15
C GLU A 165 -9.43 0.48 -2.01
N ILE A 166 -9.36 -0.16 -0.84
CA ILE A 166 -8.52 -1.34 -0.60
C ILE A 166 -8.97 -2.50 -1.49
N ALA A 167 -10.28 -2.76 -1.59
CA ALA A 167 -10.84 -3.81 -2.45
C ALA A 167 -10.43 -3.61 -3.92
N ARG A 168 -10.56 -2.38 -4.44
CA ARG A 168 -10.14 -2.03 -5.80
C ARG A 168 -8.65 -2.22 -6.01
N ALA A 169 -7.82 -1.88 -5.02
CA ALA A 169 -6.38 -2.11 -5.11
C ALA A 169 -6.04 -3.61 -5.11
N MET A 170 -6.74 -4.41 -4.30
CA MET A 170 -6.60 -5.88 -4.29
C MET A 170 -7.08 -6.54 -5.58
N ALA A 171 -8.09 -5.98 -6.24
CA ALA A 171 -8.63 -6.49 -7.50
C ALA A 171 -7.59 -6.50 -8.64
N THR A 172 -6.50 -5.73 -8.53
CA THR A 172 -5.39 -5.80 -9.48
C THR A 172 -4.47 -7.01 -9.29
N GLY A 173 -4.80 -7.93 -8.37
CA GLY A 173 -3.97 -9.10 -8.04
C GLY A 173 -2.54 -8.80 -7.57
N PRO A 174 -2.29 -7.77 -6.73
CA PRO A 174 -0.93 -7.39 -6.35
C PRO A 174 -0.24 -8.45 -5.48
N ARG A 175 1.08 -8.57 -5.62
CA ARG A 175 1.94 -9.26 -4.63
C ARG A 175 2.31 -8.34 -3.47
N LEU A 176 2.38 -7.02 -3.71
CA LEU A 176 2.61 -6.00 -2.70
C LEU A 176 1.50 -4.95 -2.72
N LEU A 177 0.77 -4.84 -1.61
CA LEU A 177 -0.25 -3.84 -1.38
C LEU A 177 0.32 -2.73 -0.48
N CYS A 178 0.36 -1.52 -1.02
CA CYS A 178 0.92 -0.35 -0.36
C CYS A 178 -0.21 0.53 0.19
N LEU A 179 -0.29 0.68 1.52
CA LEU A 179 -1.31 1.45 2.23
C LEU A 179 -0.70 2.74 2.80
N ASP A 180 -1.20 3.89 2.34
CA ASP A 180 -0.69 5.23 2.69
C ASP A 180 -1.67 5.94 3.64
N GLU A 181 -1.36 5.94 4.94
CA GLU A 181 -2.18 6.49 6.03
C GLU A 181 -3.67 6.08 5.98
N PRO A 182 -3.98 4.77 5.90
CA PRO A 182 -5.35 4.29 5.72
C PRO A 182 -6.29 4.64 6.89
N ALA A 183 -5.77 4.96 8.08
CA ALA A 183 -6.55 5.28 9.28
C ALA A 183 -6.80 6.79 9.48
N ALA A 184 -6.33 7.64 8.55
CA ALA A 184 -6.55 9.07 8.63
C ALA A 184 -8.07 9.38 8.72
N GLY A 185 -8.46 10.18 9.72
CA GLY A 185 -9.85 10.57 9.95
C GLY A 185 -10.73 9.52 10.65
N PHE A 186 -10.20 8.36 11.04
CA PHE A 186 -10.97 7.31 11.70
C PHE A 186 -11.07 7.50 13.22
N ASN A 187 -12.22 7.13 13.78
CA ASN A 187 -12.41 7.00 15.21
C ASN A 187 -11.74 5.70 15.75
N PRO A 188 -11.59 5.53 17.08
CA PRO A 188 -10.92 4.35 17.64
C PRO A 188 -11.53 3.00 17.25
N GLN A 189 -12.85 2.92 17.07
CA GLN A 189 -13.53 1.69 16.67
C GLN A 189 -13.24 1.36 15.19
N GLU A 190 -13.27 2.36 14.32
CA GLU A 190 -12.92 2.21 12.91
C GLU A 190 -11.45 1.81 12.74
N LYS A 191 -10.54 2.35 13.55
CA LYS A 191 -9.12 1.94 13.59
C LYS A 191 -8.97 0.46 13.94
N ALA A 192 -9.68 -0.01 14.97
CA ALA A 192 -9.65 -1.43 15.34
C ALA A 192 -10.16 -2.33 14.20
N GLN A 193 -11.26 -1.95 13.54
CA GLN A 193 -11.79 -2.68 12.38
C GLN A 193 -10.81 -2.69 11.21
N LEU A 194 -10.10 -1.59 10.96
CA LEU A 194 -9.07 -1.50 9.93
C LEU A 194 -7.86 -2.38 10.25
N MET A 195 -7.41 -2.41 11.50
CA MET A 195 -6.34 -3.31 11.95
C MET A 195 -6.69 -4.76 11.66
N ASP A 196 -7.90 -5.19 12.04
CA ASP A 196 -8.36 -6.56 11.78
C ASP A 196 -8.50 -6.85 10.29
N LEU A 197 -8.94 -5.87 9.49
CA LEU A 197 -8.96 -6.01 8.04
C LEU A 197 -7.56 -6.21 7.45
N ILE A 198 -6.57 -5.42 7.85
CA ILE A 198 -5.20 -5.52 7.34
C ILE A 198 -4.59 -6.90 7.69
N ARG A 199 -4.84 -7.42 8.91
CA ARG A 199 -4.42 -8.79 9.27
C ARG A 199 -5.06 -9.83 8.37
N ARG A 200 -6.37 -9.76 8.14
CA ARG A 200 -7.07 -10.67 7.22
C ARG A 200 -6.56 -10.58 5.79
N VAL A 201 -6.16 -9.38 5.33
CA VAL A 201 -5.54 -9.19 4.01
C VAL A 201 -4.22 -9.96 3.95
N ARG A 202 -3.34 -9.83 4.95
CA ARG A 202 -2.10 -10.63 5.03
C ARG A 202 -2.41 -12.13 5.06
N ASP A 203 -3.36 -12.55 5.90
CA ASP A 203 -3.72 -13.97 6.06
C ASP A 203 -4.28 -14.59 4.76
N ARG A 204 -4.79 -13.78 3.83
CA ARG A 204 -5.19 -14.20 2.47
C ARG A 204 -3.98 -14.36 1.51
N GLY A 205 -2.77 -14.11 1.98
CA GLY A 205 -1.51 -14.28 1.23
C GLY A 205 -0.93 -13.00 0.62
N PHE A 206 -1.46 -11.81 0.97
CA PHE A 206 -0.92 -10.55 0.47
C PHE A 206 0.28 -10.08 1.32
N THR A 207 1.25 -9.44 0.67
CA THR A 207 2.32 -8.69 1.35
C THR A 207 1.88 -7.24 1.46
N VAL A 208 2.09 -6.60 2.60
CA VAL A 208 1.60 -5.23 2.88
C VAL A 208 2.75 -4.32 3.28
N LEU A 209 2.84 -3.16 2.62
CA LEU A 209 3.62 -2.02 3.10
C LEU A 209 2.66 -0.98 3.68
N LEU A 210 2.76 -0.71 4.97
CA LEU A 210 1.91 0.22 5.70
C LEU A 210 2.69 1.47 6.11
N ILE A 211 2.26 2.64 5.63
CA ILE A 211 2.71 3.93 6.15
C ILE A 211 1.63 4.47 7.06
N GLU A 212 2.01 4.73 8.31
CA GLU A 212 1.12 5.29 9.31
C GLU A 212 1.91 6.11 10.33
N HIS A 213 1.22 7.02 11.00
CA HIS A 213 1.76 7.76 12.14
C HIS A 213 1.11 7.34 13.47
N ASP A 214 -0.01 6.61 13.43
CA ASP A 214 -0.63 6.05 14.62
C ASP A 214 0.16 4.84 15.15
N MET A 215 0.91 5.05 16.23
CA MET A 215 1.74 4.01 16.83
C MET A 215 0.94 2.81 17.34
N ARG A 216 -0.31 2.98 17.81
CA ARG A 216 -1.11 1.85 18.28
C ARG A 216 -1.49 0.94 17.13
N LEU A 217 -1.85 1.52 15.99
CA LEU A 217 -2.18 0.79 14.79
C LEU A 217 -0.94 0.03 14.28
N VAL A 218 0.17 0.73 14.06
CA VAL A 218 1.40 0.14 13.52
C VAL A 218 1.89 -0.99 14.42
N MET A 219 2.03 -0.73 15.72
CA MET A 219 2.53 -1.73 16.68
C MET A 219 1.60 -2.93 16.80
N GLY A 220 0.29 -2.75 16.55
CA GLY A 220 -0.68 -3.83 16.65
C GLY A 220 -0.77 -4.70 15.40
N VAL A 221 -0.42 -4.19 14.22
CA VAL A 221 -0.71 -4.87 12.94
C VAL A 221 0.52 -5.35 12.19
N THR A 222 1.69 -4.74 12.42
CA THR A 222 2.89 -5.00 11.63
C THR A 222 3.70 -6.17 12.19
N ASP A 223 4.33 -6.95 11.31
CA ASP A 223 5.27 -8.01 11.69
C ASP A 223 6.66 -7.41 11.97
N ARG A 224 7.04 -6.38 11.21
CA ARG A 224 8.28 -5.62 11.34
C ARG A 224 8.04 -4.15 11.02
N ILE A 225 8.88 -3.28 11.55
CA ILE A 225 8.80 -1.83 11.41
C ILE A 225 10.17 -1.29 11.01
N VAL A 226 10.17 -0.43 9.99
CA VAL A 226 11.30 0.41 9.61
C VAL A 226 10.99 1.84 10.06
N VAL A 227 11.94 2.45 10.77
CA VAL A 227 11.83 3.84 11.24
C VAL A 227 12.74 4.72 10.41
N LEU A 228 12.17 5.77 9.83
CA LEU A 228 12.89 6.81 9.11
C LEU A 228 12.99 8.08 9.97
N GLU A 229 14.09 8.79 9.83
CA GLU A 229 14.31 10.12 10.39
C GLU A 229 15.24 10.91 9.45
N PHE A 230 14.86 12.15 9.10
CA PHE A 230 15.60 13.00 8.16
C PHE A 230 16.10 12.29 6.88
N GLY A 231 15.26 11.41 6.31
CA GLY A 231 15.57 10.66 5.09
C GLY A 231 16.50 9.47 5.29
N LYS A 232 16.84 9.10 6.53
CA LYS A 232 17.69 7.95 6.87
C LYS A 232 16.91 6.88 7.60
N LYS A 233 17.30 5.62 7.43
CA LYS A 233 16.81 4.53 8.28
C LYS A 233 17.55 4.53 9.60
N ILE A 234 16.83 4.69 10.70
CA ILE A 234 17.40 4.71 12.05
C ILE A 234 17.18 3.39 12.81
N ALA A 235 16.11 2.66 12.50
CA ALA A 235 15.80 1.37 13.12
C ALA A 235 15.03 0.44 12.17
N ASP A 236 15.14 -0.86 12.40
CA ASP A 236 14.54 -1.94 11.61
C ASP A 236 14.38 -3.17 12.52
N GLY A 237 13.15 -3.49 12.92
CA GLY A 237 12.90 -4.55 13.90
C GLY A 237 11.41 -4.78 14.18
N THR A 238 11.13 -5.70 15.10
CA THR A 238 9.77 -6.02 15.55
C THR A 238 9.14 -4.85 16.30
N PRO A 239 7.79 -4.81 16.43
CA PRO A 239 7.11 -3.82 17.27
C PRO A 239 7.57 -3.75 18.74
N ALA A 240 8.14 -4.83 19.27
CA ALA A 240 8.71 -4.83 20.61
C ALA A 240 10.07 -4.11 20.62
N GLU A 241 10.96 -4.47 19.70
CA GLU A 241 12.30 -3.87 19.59
C GLU A 241 12.22 -2.37 19.28
N ILE A 242 11.36 -1.94 18.35
CA ILE A 242 11.23 -0.52 17.97
C ILE A 242 10.70 0.35 19.12
N ARG A 243 9.85 -0.19 19.98
CA ARG A 243 9.29 0.54 21.12
C ARG A 243 10.33 0.90 22.17
N ASP A 244 11.28 -0.01 22.37
CA ASP A 244 12.33 0.11 23.37
C ASP A 244 13.63 0.69 22.79
N ASP A 245 13.65 1.00 21.49
CA ASP A 245 14.81 1.55 20.78
C ASP A 245 15.06 3.02 21.19
N PRO A 246 16.22 3.35 21.78
CA PRO A 246 16.53 4.70 22.24
C PRO A 246 16.58 5.74 21.12
N ALA A 247 17.02 5.38 19.91
CA ALA A 247 17.08 6.29 18.77
C ALA A 247 15.67 6.63 18.29
N VAL A 248 14.77 5.65 18.29
CA VAL A 248 13.35 5.87 17.98
C VAL A 248 12.70 6.77 19.02
N ILE A 249 12.90 6.49 20.31
CA ILE A 249 12.37 7.33 21.39
C ILE A 249 12.87 8.78 21.26
N ALA A 250 14.17 8.97 21.03
CA ALA A 250 14.76 10.30 20.85
C ALA A 250 14.18 11.04 19.63
N ALA A 251 14.02 10.37 18.49
CA ALA A 251 13.45 10.94 17.27
C ALA A 251 12.00 11.45 17.47
N TYR A 252 11.22 10.81 18.34
CA TYR A 252 9.85 11.22 18.64
C TYR A 252 9.74 12.24 19.78
N LEU A 253 10.68 12.27 20.74
CA LEU A 253 10.70 13.25 21.83
C LEU A 253 11.29 14.60 21.42
N GLY A 254 12.31 14.62 20.55
CA GLY A 254 12.97 15.86 20.13
C GLY A 254 12.07 16.82 19.34
N VAL A 255 10.96 16.33 18.77
CA VAL A 255 9.99 17.15 18.04
C VAL A 255 9.06 17.94 18.97
N ASP A 256 8.82 17.45 20.19
CA ASP A 256 7.99 18.15 21.18
C ASP A 256 8.74 19.34 21.83
N GLU A 257 10.07 19.27 21.93
CA GLU A 257 10.89 20.38 22.47
C GLU A 257 11.03 21.56 21.49
N ASP A 258 11.08 21.31 20.17
CA ASP A 258 11.15 22.35 19.13
C ASP A 258 9.78 22.99 18.78
N ALA A 259 8.68 22.46 19.34
CA ALA A 259 7.32 22.97 19.18
C ALA A 259 6.85 23.86 20.35
N SER A 260 7.75 24.18 21.29
CA SER A 260 7.50 24.98 22.50
C SER A 260 8.07 26.40 22.40
#